data_AF-G0QA97-F1
#
_entry.id   AF-G0QA97-F1
#
_cell.length_a   1.000
_cell.length_b   1.000
_cell.length_c   1.000
_cell.angle_alpha   90.00
_cell.angle_beta   90.00
_cell.angle_gamma   90.00
#
_symmetry.space_group_name_H-M   'P 1'
#
loop_
_entity.id
_entity.type
_entity.pdbx_description
1 polymer ?
#
loop_
_entity_poly.entity_id
_entity_poly.type
_entity_poly.pdbx_seq_one_letter_code
_entity_poly.pdbx_strand_id
1 'polypeptide(L)'
;MEFVEHLGVSTVPAGLCAAAYPEQALPVAASALVAGTLIDLDHIPLSRLRHGDWSMLRTLVTGLPTSLWNHGAVAKGGFDAHWRLMSHTAVAVLILTPNVFVRGSLPAAAGLSLPIHLLADLYADHLR
;
A
#
# COMPACT_ATOMS: atom_id res chain seq x y z
N MET A 1 6.05 -1.41 9.19
CA MET A 1 4.86 -2.23 9.48
C MET A 1 5.01 -3.53 8.67
N GLU A 2 4.47 -4.66 9.12
CA GLU A 2 4.47 -5.93 8.36
C GLU A 2 3.28 -5.96 7.38
N PHE A 3 3.33 -6.75 6.31
CA PHE A 3 2.25 -6.81 5.30
C PHE A 3 0.87 -7.11 5.90
N VAL A 4 0.80 -7.97 6.91
CA VAL A 4 -0.46 -8.28 7.62
C VAL A 4 -1.00 -7.04 8.35
N GLU A 5 -0.13 -6.19 8.87
CA GLU A 5 -0.50 -4.93 9.50
C GLU A 5 -0.99 -3.93 8.43
N HIS A 6 -0.32 -3.84 7.26
CA HIS A 6 -0.78 -3.04 6.11
C HIS A 6 -2.15 -3.49 5.57
N LEU A 7 -2.36 -4.80 5.46
CA LEU A 7 -3.64 -5.39 5.08
C LEU A 7 -4.72 -5.08 6.13
N GLY A 8 -4.38 -5.17 7.42
CA GLY A 8 -5.27 -4.83 8.53
C GLY A 8 -5.70 -3.36 8.50
N VAL A 9 -4.75 -2.45 8.30
CA VAL A 9 -5.02 -1.00 8.12
C VAL A 9 -5.95 -0.76 6.93
N SER A 10 -5.75 -1.49 5.83
CA SER A 10 -6.59 -1.39 4.63
C SER A 10 -7.98 -2.03 4.77
N THR A 11 -8.19 -2.88 5.78
CA THR A 11 -9.47 -3.56 6.01
C THR A 11 -10.54 -2.60 6.54
N VAL A 12 -10.16 -1.61 7.36
CA VAL A 12 -11.08 -0.59 7.88
C VAL A 12 -11.72 0.26 6.77
N PRO A 13 -10.95 0.92 5.87
CA PRO A 13 -11.55 1.66 4.76
C PRO A 13 -12.31 0.74 3.80
N ALA A 14 -11.86 -0.50 3.59
CA ALA A 14 -12.58 -1.47 2.77
C ALA A 14 -13.98 -1.78 3.33
N GLY A 15 -14.08 -2.03 4.65
CA GLY A 15 -15.36 -2.27 5.32
C GLY A 15 -16.27 -1.05 5.31
N LEU A 16 -15.72 0.16 5.57
CA LEU A 16 -16.48 1.41 5.50
C LEU A 16 -17.05 1.67 4.10
N CYS A 17 -16.23 1.48 3.06
CA CYS A 17 -16.68 1.69 1.70
C CYS A 17 -17.68 0.61 1.26
N ALA A 18 -17.50 -0.65 1.67
CA ALA A 18 -18.45 -1.72 1.42
C ALA A 18 -19.83 -1.42 2.05
N ALA A 19 -19.85 -0.90 3.27
CA ALA A 19 -21.08 -0.49 3.96
C ALA A 19 -21.74 0.72 3.29
N ALA A 20 -20.95 1.67 2.78
CA ALA A 20 -21.47 2.84 2.07
C ALA A 20 -22.02 2.53 0.67
N TYR A 21 -21.52 1.48 0.02
CA TYR A 21 -21.91 1.05 -1.33
C TYR A 21 -22.31 -0.43 -1.37
N PRO A 22 -23.43 -0.83 -0.76
CA PRO A 22 -23.79 -2.25 -0.58
C PRO A 22 -23.92 -3.02 -1.90
N GLU A 23 -24.52 -2.40 -2.94
CA GLU A 23 -24.65 -3.00 -4.28
C GLU A 23 -23.31 -3.23 -4.99
N GLN A 24 -22.24 -2.58 -4.50
CA GLN A 24 -20.89 -2.65 -5.05
C GLN A 24 -19.88 -3.04 -3.97
N ALA A 25 -20.34 -3.70 -2.90
CA ALA A 25 -19.54 -3.93 -1.70
C ALA A 25 -18.21 -4.63 -2.02
N LEU A 26 -18.27 -5.70 -2.82
CA LEU A 26 -17.08 -6.46 -3.20
C LEU A 26 -16.07 -5.65 -4.04
N PRO A 27 -16.44 -5.06 -5.20
CA PRO A 27 -15.47 -4.32 -6.01
C PRO A 27 -14.93 -3.06 -5.29
N VAL A 28 -15.74 -2.40 -4.45
CA VAL A 28 -15.32 -1.23 -3.68
C VAL A 28 -14.34 -1.63 -2.56
N ALA A 29 -14.64 -2.70 -1.81
CA ALA A 29 -13.73 -3.25 -0.81
C ALA A 29 -12.41 -3.70 -1.45
N ALA A 30 -12.49 -4.40 -2.58
CA ALA A 30 -11.33 -4.82 -3.34
C ALA A 30 -10.49 -3.62 -3.79
N SER A 31 -11.11 -2.54 -4.28
CA SER A 31 -10.39 -1.32 -4.67
C SER A 31 -9.66 -0.68 -3.50
N ALA A 32 -10.27 -0.63 -2.30
CA ALA A 32 -9.61 -0.10 -1.11
C ALA A 32 -8.42 -0.97 -0.67
N LEU A 33 -8.60 -2.30 -0.63
CA LEU A 33 -7.56 -3.26 -0.26
C LEU A 33 -6.39 -3.22 -1.24
N VAL A 34 -6.69 -3.25 -2.55
CA VAL A 34 -5.68 -3.21 -3.61
C VAL A 34 -4.91 -1.89 -3.56
N ALA A 35 -5.59 -0.75 -3.46
CA ALA A 35 -4.90 0.54 -3.41
C ALA A 35 -4.00 0.67 -2.17
N GLY A 36 -4.51 0.31 -0.99
CA GLY A 36 -3.75 0.38 0.26
C GLY A 36 -2.58 -0.60 0.29
N THR A 37 -2.77 -1.84 -0.16
CA THR A 37 -1.71 -2.87 -0.09
C THR A 37 -0.66 -2.73 -1.19
N LEU A 38 -1.06 -2.34 -2.42
CA LEU A 38 -0.12 -2.28 -3.54
C LEU A 38 0.75 -1.02 -3.55
N ILE A 39 0.49 -0.05 -2.69
CA ILE A 39 1.37 1.12 -2.52
C ILE A 39 2.79 0.67 -2.15
N ASP A 40 2.92 -0.39 -1.34
CA ASP A 40 4.20 -0.95 -0.88
C ASP A 40 5.01 -1.62 -2.00
N LEU A 41 4.42 -1.83 -3.19
CA LEU A 41 5.16 -2.32 -4.35
C LEU A 41 6.20 -1.31 -4.86
N ASP A 42 6.12 -0.06 -4.44
CA ASP A 42 7.12 0.97 -4.72
C ASP A 42 8.52 0.63 -4.16
N HIS A 43 8.59 -0.24 -3.15
CA HIS A 43 9.84 -0.77 -2.64
C HIS A 43 10.62 -1.57 -3.68
N ILE A 44 9.95 -2.20 -4.64
CA ILE A 44 10.60 -2.98 -5.71
C ILE A 44 11.50 -2.09 -6.58
N PRO A 45 10.99 -1.03 -7.25
CA PRO A 45 11.84 -0.14 -8.04
C PRO A 45 12.85 0.62 -7.16
N LEU A 46 12.51 1.00 -5.92
CA LEU A 46 13.48 1.63 -5.02
C LEU A 46 14.65 0.71 -4.67
N SER A 47 14.36 -0.56 -4.39
CA SER A 47 15.36 -1.59 -4.15
C SER A 47 16.26 -1.76 -5.36
N ARG A 48 15.69 -1.78 -6.57
CA ARG A 48 16.46 -1.85 -7.82
C ARG A 48 17.38 -0.64 -8.02
N LEU A 49 16.92 0.56 -7.70
CA LEU A 49 17.69 1.79 -7.80
C LEU A 49 18.85 1.82 -6.81
N ARG A 50 18.64 1.34 -5.58
CA ARG A 50 19.65 1.38 -4.51
C ARG A 50 20.68 0.26 -4.59
N HIS A 51 20.21 -0.97 -4.83
CA HIS A 51 21.05 -2.18 -4.74
C HIS A 51 21.52 -2.69 -6.09
N GLY A 52 20.99 -2.16 -7.20
CA GLY A 52 21.45 -2.53 -8.53
C GLY A 52 20.88 -3.85 -9.06
N ASP A 53 20.00 -4.53 -8.31
CA ASP A 53 19.46 -5.84 -8.67
C ASP A 53 17.94 -5.97 -8.45
N TRP A 54 17.38 -7.10 -8.90
CA TRP A 54 15.95 -7.43 -8.73
C TRP A 54 15.74 -8.49 -7.63
N SER A 55 16.64 -8.57 -6.66
CA SER A 55 16.58 -9.57 -5.60
C SER A 55 15.26 -9.50 -4.82
N MET A 56 14.76 -8.31 -4.51
CA MET A 56 13.47 -8.10 -3.84
C MET A 56 12.30 -8.66 -4.66
N LEU A 57 12.23 -8.33 -5.95
CA LEU A 57 11.20 -8.86 -6.85
C LEU A 57 11.26 -10.38 -6.92
N ARG A 58 12.47 -10.94 -7.05
CA ARG A 58 12.68 -12.39 -7.06
C ARG A 58 12.16 -13.02 -5.77
N THR A 59 12.52 -12.49 -4.61
CA THR A 59 12.07 -12.96 -3.30
C THR A 59 10.55 -12.92 -3.14
N LEU A 60 9.91 -11.84 -3.58
CA LEU A 60 8.45 -11.70 -3.56
C LEU A 60 7.77 -12.77 -4.42
N VAL A 61 8.28 -13.01 -5.64
CA VAL A 61 7.70 -13.97 -6.59
C VAL A 61 7.96 -15.42 -6.15
N THR A 62 9.17 -15.75 -5.69
CA THR A 62 9.54 -17.14 -5.36
C THR A 62 9.13 -17.55 -3.95
N GLY A 63 8.89 -16.59 -3.05
CA GLY A 63 8.61 -16.81 -1.64
C GLY A 63 7.23 -16.32 -1.21
N LEU A 64 6.23 -16.32 -2.09
CA LEU A 64 4.91 -15.69 -1.84
C LEU A 64 4.36 -15.95 -0.42
N PRO A 65 4.23 -17.20 0.07
CA PRO A 65 3.65 -17.45 1.38
C PRO A 65 4.46 -16.86 2.54
N THR A 66 5.79 -16.96 2.48
CA THR A 66 6.71 -16.45 3.50
C THR A 66 6.92 -14.95 3.42
N SER A 67 6.84 -14.38 2.22
CA SER A 67 6.99 -12.95 1.98
C SER A 67 5.84 -12.17 2.60
N LEU A 68 4.59 -12.66 2.49
CA LEU A 68 3.39 -12.03 3.07
C LEU A 68 3.42 -11.94 4.60
N TRP A 69 4.22 -12.80 5.27
CA TRP A 69 4.34 -12.79 6.73
C TRP A 69 5.58 -12.06 7.27
N ASN A 70 6.55 -11.76 6.40
CA ASN A 70 7.87 -11.25 6.80
C ASN A 70 8.31 -10.06 5.92
N HIS A 71 7.34 -9.27 5.44
CA HIS A 71 7.57 -8.11 4.58
C HIS A 71 8.45 -7.06 5.26
N GLY A 72 8.39 -6.90 6.57
CA GLY A 72 9.26 -5.98 7.29
C GLY A 72 10.73 -6.40 7.30
N ALA A 73 11.08 -7.65 6.98
CA ALA A 73 12.46 -8.08 6.77
C ALA A 73 12.89 -7.99 5.29
N VAL A 74 11.95 -8.19 4.35
CA VAL A 74 12.23 -8.16 2.90
C VAL A 74 12.17 -6.74 2.33
N ALA A 75 11.22 -5.91 2.75
CA ALA A 75 10.97 -4.54 2.28
C ALA A 75 11.80 -3.48 3.03
N LYS A 76 12.25 -3.75 4.26
CA LYS A 76 13.29 -2.93 4.92
C LYS A 76 14.67 -3.19 4.30
N GLY A 77 14.80 -3.00 2.99
CA GLY A 77 16.07 -2.95 2.27
C GLY A 77 16.97 -1.78 2.68
N GLY A 78 16.98 -1.40 3.97
CA GLY A 78 17.78 -0.33 4.55
C GLY A 78 17.28 1.09 4.25
N PHE A 79 16.04 1.26 3.79
CA PHE A 79 15.47 2.60 3.55
C PHE A 79 15.15 3.29 4.89
N ASP A 80 15.60 4.53 5.03
CA ASP A 80 15.15 5.36 6.13
C ASP A 80 13.65 5.68 5.98
N ALA A 81 13.02 6.11 7.07
CA ALA A 81 11.59 6.42 7.09
C ALA A 81 11.22 7.51 6.07
N HIS A 82 12.14 8.45 5.79
CA HIS A 82 11.90 9.57 4.88
C HIS A 82 11.75 9.10 3.43
N TRP A 83 12.65 8.24 2.94
CA TRP A 83 12.59 7.70 1.58
C TRP A 83 11.34 6.85 1.34
N ARG A 84 10.93 6.05 2.33
CA ARG A 84 9.68 5.28 2.26
C ARG A 84 8.46 6.18 2.18
N LEU A 85 8.35 7.15 3.10
CA LEU A 85 7.21 8.08 3.10
C LEU A 85 7.14 8.89 1.81
N MET A 86 8.29 9.32 1.29
CA MET A 86 8.36 10.07 0.03
C MET A 86 7.90 9.21 -1.15
N SER A 87 8.33 7.95 -1.23
CA SER A 87 7.95 7.06 -2.34
C SER A 87 6.47 6.69 -2.27
N HIS A 88 5.95 6.36 -1.10
CA HIS A 88 4.53 6.09 -0.91
C HIS A 88 3.69 7.31 -1.26
N THR A 89 4.12 8.51 -0.84
CA THR A 89 3.45 9.77 -1.19
C THR A 89 3.45 9.98 -2.71
N ALA A 90 4.57 9.74 -3.40
CA ALA A 90 4.65 9.87 -4.85
C ALA A 90 3.71 8.89 -5.56
N VAL A 91 3.68 7.63 -5.13
CA VAL A 91 2.75 6.62 -5.67
C VAL A 91 1.29 6.99 -5.38
N ALA A 92 0.99 7.46 -4.18
CA ALA A 92 -0.34 7.93 -3.82
C ALA A 92 -0.76 9.10 -4.72
N VAL A 93 0.10 10.10 -4.97
CA VAL A 93 -0.20 11.19 -5.91
C VAL A 93 -0.44 10.65 -7.31
N LEU A 94 0.37 9.71 -7.80
CA LEU A 94 0.18 9.11 -9.13
C LEU A 94 -1.13 8.35 -9.27
N ILE A 95 -1.59 7.66 -8.22
CA ILE A 95 -2.87 6.93 -8.22
C ILE A 95 -4.05 7.89 -8.06
N LEU A 96 -3.93 8.88 -7.16
CA LEU A 96 -5.03 9.80 -6.83
C LEU A 96 -5.24 10.88 -7.88
N THR A 97 -4.19 11.30 -8.60
CA THR A 97 -4.32 12.36 -9.61
C THR A 97 -5.28 11.99 -10.73
N PRO A 98 -5.20 10.81 -11.38
CA PRO A 98 -6.22 10.39 -12.35
C PRO A 98 -7.62 10.28 -11.75
N ASN A 99 -7.73 9.89 -10.47
CA ASN A 99 -9.02 9.74 -9.79
C ASN A 99 -9.79 11.05 -9.65
N VAL A 100 -9.13 12.23 -9.72
CA VAL A 100 -9.85 13.53 -9.72
C VAL A 100 -10.70 13.73 -10.98
N PHE A 101 -10.37 13.02 -12.07
CA PHE A 101 -11.09 13.07 -13.34
C PHE A 101 -12.12 11.94 -13.49
N VAL A 102 -12.05 10.91 -12.64
CA VAL A 102 -12.95 9.74 -12.69
C VAL A 102 -13.86 9.75 -11.46
N ARG A 103 -15.15 10.01 -11.67
CA ARG A 103 -16.15 9.95 -10.60
C ARG A 103 -16.62 8.51 -10.41
N GLY A 104 -16.70 8.05 -9.17
CA GLY A 104 -17.22 6.72 -8.85
C GLY A 104 -16.85 6.25 -7.45
N SER A 105 -17.47 5.15 -7.03
CA SER A 105 -17.24 4.48 -5.75
C SER A 105 -15.84 3.86 -5.65
N LEU A 106 -15.32 3.28 -6.74
CA LEU A 106 -13.99 2.67 -6.79
C LEU A 106 -12.84 3.67 -6.58
N PRO A 107 -12.73 4.78 -7.36
CA PRO A 107 -11.70 5.78 -7.13
C PRO A 107 -11.84 6.46 -5.76
N ALA A 108 -13.06 6.60 -5.24
CA ALA A 108 -13.29 7.09 -3.88
C ALA A 108 -12.77 6.14 -2.81
N ALA A 109 -12.95 4.82 -2.98
CA ALA A 109 -12.42 3.81 -2.07
C ALA A 109 -10.88 3.75 -2.07
N ALA A 110 -10.25 3.84 -3.24
CA ALA A 110 -8.81 4.02 -3.34
C ALA A 110 -8.36 5.34 -2.69
N GLY A 111 -9.14 6.40 -2.92
CA GLY A 111 -9.02 7.74 -2.33
C GLY A 111 -9.02 7.76 -0.81
N LEU A 112 -9.81 6.90 -0.18
CA LEU A 112 -9.88 6.78 1.27
C LEU A 112 -8.75 5.90 1.82
N SER A 113 -8.42 4.81 1.13
CA SER A 113 -7.46 3.82 1.61
C SER A 113 -6.01 4.36 1.65
N LEU A 114 -5.58 5.05 0.59
CA LEU A 114 -4.19 5.54 0.47
C LEU A 114 -3.80 6.54 1.58
N PRO A 115 -4.61 7.57 1.92
CA PRO A 115 -4.30 8.47 3.04
C PRO A 115 -4.26 7.75 4.39
N ILE A 116 -5.15 6.77 4.63
CA ILE A 116 -5.15 6.01 5.87
C ILE A 116 -3.87 5.18 6.01
N HIS A 117 -3.42 4.55 4.92
CA HIS A 117 -2.14 3.83 4.89
C HIS A 117 -0.96 4.76 5.21
N LEU A 118 -0.87 5.90 4.54
CA LEU A 118 0.18 6.91 4.79
C LEU A 118 0.19 7.40 6.25
N LEU A 119 -0.98 7.63 6.84
CA LEU A 119 -1.10 8.03 8.24
C LEU A 119 -0.66 6.91 9.20
N ALA A 120 -0.98 5.66 8.88
CA ALA A 120 -0.53 4.52 9.67
C ALA A 120 1.00 4.37 9.63
N ASP A 121 1.62 4.57 8.47
CA ASP A 121 3.08 4.56 8.35
C ASP A 121 3.73 5.72 9.11
N LEU A 122 3.20 6.95 8.97
CA LEU A 122 3.66 8.11 9.72
C LEU A 122 3.60 7.87 11.24
N TYR A 123 2.49 7.29 11.71
CA TYR A 123 2.30 6.96 13.12
C TYR A 123 3.29 5.88 13.59
N ALA A 124 3.46 4.82 12.79
CA ALA A 124 4.41 3.75 13.11
C ALA A 124 5.86 4.24 13.16
N ASP A 125 6.20 5.26 12.35
CA ASP A 125 7.53 5.85 12.28
C ASP A 125 7.81 6.87 13.40
N HIS A 126 6.79 7.57 13.90
CA HIS A 126 6.95 8.52 15.01
C HIS A 126 7.04 7.82 16.39
N LEU A 127 6.58 6.58 16.50
CA LEU A 127 6.62 5.80 17.74
C LEU A 127 7.91 5.00 17.94
N ARG A 128 8.84 5.03 16.97
CA ARG A 128 10.08 4.24 16.97
C ARG A 128 11.30 5.15 16.90
#